data_AF-A0A8S2SFH0-F1
#
_entry.id   AF-A0A8S2SFH0-F1
#
_cell.length_a   1.000
_cell.length_b   1.000
_cell.length_c   1.000
_cell.angle_alpha   90.00
_cell.angle_beta   90.00
_cell.angle_gamma   90.00
#
_symmetry.space_group_name_H-M   'P 1'
#
loop_
_entity.id
_entity.type
_entity.pdbx_description
1 polymer ?
#
loop_
_entity_poly.entity_id
_entity_poly.type
_entity_poly.pdbx_seq_one_letter_code
_entity_poly.pdbx_strand_id
1 'polypeptide(L)'
;ELAINRYSNYISSLTGLSIENREKYSTSENKLIIDCLLKDTDEYRYPKIDEDESYALNVTRTGTYLRALTLAGILRGLSTFVQLIERIGSSNVSYIPI
;
A
#
# COMPACT_ATOMS: atom_id res chain seq x y z
N GLU A 1 -13.05 -1.52 -10.65
CA GLU A 1 -12.74 -1.35 -9.21
C GLU A 1 -11.35 -0.76 -9.06
N LEU A 2 -11.17 0.29 -8.26
CA LEU A 2 -9.88 0.99 -8.07
C LEU A 2 -8.88 0.12 -7.28
N ALA A 3 -7.59 0.25 -7.55
CA ALA A 3 -6.57 -0.60 -6.94
C ALA A 3 -6.48 -0.48 -5.42
N ILE A 4 -6.62 0.74 -4.88
CA ILE A 4 -6.64 0.97 -3.43
C ILE A 4 -7.72 0.16 -2.75
N ASN A 5 -8.94 0.12 -3.29
CA ASN A 5 -10.04 -0.65 -2.72
C ASN A 5 -9.74 -2.15 -2.71
N ARG A 6 -9.16 -2.69 -3.78
CA ARG A 6 -8.77 -4.11 -3.84
C ARG A 6 -7.75 -4.46 -2.76
N TYR A 7 -6.70 -3.65 -2.61
CA TYR A 7 -5.68 -3.89 -1.59
C TYR A 7 -6.23 -3.69 -0.17
N SER A 8 -7.06 -2.66 0.08
CA SER A 8 -7.72 -2.47 1.37
C SER A 8 -8.60 -3.67 1.75
N ASN A 9 -9.40 -4.18 0.81
CA ASN A 9 -10.22 -5.37 1.03
C ASN A 9 -9.37 -6.62 1.28
N TYR A 10 -8.29 -6.79 0.52
CA TYR A 10 -7.40 -7.93 0.68
C TYR A 10 -6.67 -7.93 2.03
N ILE A 11 -6.12 -6.78 2.45
CA ILE A 11 -5.47 -6.64 3.76
C ILE A 11 -6.49 -6.83 4.88
N SER A 12 -7.69 -6.28 4.75
CA SER A 12 -8.77 -6.48 5.73
C SER A 12 -9.12 -7.97 5.88
N SER A 13 -9.24 -8.70 4.76
CA SER A 13 -9.48 -10.15 4.79
C SER A 13 -8.31 -10.93 5.39
N LEU A 14 -7.06 -10.53 5.13
CA LEU A 14 -5.87 -11.21 5.62
C LEU A 14 -5.67 -11.00 7.12
N THR A 15 -5.94 -9.79 7.61
CA THR A 15 -5.63 -9.36 8.98
C THR A 15 -6.82 -9.35 9.93
N GLY A 16 -8.05 -9.34 9.40
CA GLY A 16 -9.27 -9.12 10.18
C GLY A 16 -9.48 -7.66 10.62
N LEU A 17 -8.62 -6.74 10.20
CA LEU A 17 -8.71 -5.32 10.57
C LEU A 17 -9.67 -4.56 9.64
N SER A 18 -10.40 -3.59 10.20
CA SER A 18 -11.13 -2.62 9.38
C SER A 18 -10.15 -1.59 8.82
N ILE A 19 -10.21 -1.34 7.51
CA ILE A 19 -9.35 -0.38 6.83
C ILE A 19 -10.16 0.85 6.43
N GLU A 20 -9.68 2.01 6.82
CA GLU A 20 -10.23 3.30 6.43
C GLU A 20 -9.29 4.00 5.46
N ASN A 21 -9.79 4.30 4.26
CA ASN A 21 -9.07 5.11 3.29
C ASN A 21 -9.33 6.59 3.60
N ARG A 22 -8.30 7.33 4.03
CA ARG A 22 -8.41 8.76 4.35
C ARG A 22 -7.46 9.57 3.47
N GLU A 23 -7.96 10.62 2.83
CA GLU A 23 -7.13 11.55 2.04
C GLU A 23 -6.29 12.50 2.92
N LYS A 24 -6.62 12.63 4.20
CA LYS A 24 -5.90 13.48 5.17
C LYS A 24 -5.09 12.64 6.14
N TYR A 25 -3.93 13.18 6.53
CA TYR A 25 -3.06 12.56 7.54
C TYR A 25 -3.82 12.26 8.83
N SER A 26 -3.76 10.99 9.25
CA SER A 26 -4.24 10.52 10.54
C SER A 26 -3.10 10.44 11.55
N THR A 27 -3.41 10.69 12.82
CA THR A 27 -2.48 10.54 13.95
C THR A 27 -2.30 9.08 14.38
N SER A 28 -2.97 8.13 13.74
CA SER A 28 -2.77 6.69 14.00
C SER A 28 -1.30 6.29 13.78
N GLU A 29 -0.81 5.42 14.66
CA GLU A 29 0.52 4.79 14.59
C GLU A 29 0.55 3.65 13.56
N ASN A 30 -0.61 3.05 13.28
CA ASN A 30 -0.77 1.95 12.32
C ASN A 30 -1.35 2.48 11.01
N LYS A 31 -0.50 3.12 10.19
CA LYS A 31 -0.91 3.67 8.89
C LYS A 31 0.06 3.31 7.78
N LEU A 32 -0.50 3.10 6.59
CA LEU A 32 0.21 3.10 5.32
C LEU A 32 -0.05 4.44 4.63
N ILE A 33 1.00 5.24 4.47
CA ILE A 33 0.95 6.50 3.71
C ILE A 33 1.41 6.20 2.29
N ILE A 34 0.60 6.60 1.31
CA ILE A 34 0.87 6.42 -0.12
C ILE A 34 1.08 7.80 -0.73
N ASP A 35 2.30 8.06 -1.21
CA ASP A 35 2.70 9.31 -1.85
C ASP A 35 3.04 9.05 -3.33
N CYS A 36 2.13 9.44 -4.22
CA CYS A 36 2.28 9.33 -5.67
C CYS A 36 2.56 10.72 -6.25
N LEU A 37 3.78 10.93 -6.76
CA LEU A 37 4.25 12.26 -7.13
C LEU A 37 3.64 12.76 -8.44
N LEU A 38 3.51 11.88 -9.44
CA LEU A 38 2.79 12.20 -10.66
C LEU A 38 1.33 11.80 -10.48
N LYS A 39 0.47 12.80 -10.48
CA LYS A 39 -0.96 12.59 -10.64
C LYS A 39 -1.22 12.50 -12.13
N ASP A 40 -1.31 11.29 -12.67
CA ASP A 40 -1.77 11.12 -14.04
C ASP A 40 -3.18 11.74 -14.14
N THR A 41 -3.30 12.72 -15.02
CA THR A 41 -4.57 13.42 -15.28
C THR A 41 -5.47 12.63 -16.22
N ASP A 42 -4.97 11.53 -16.78
CA ASP A 42 -5.66 10.68 -17.73
C ASP A 42 -6.11 9.38 -17.06
N GLU A 43 -7.41 9.29 -16.78
CA GLU A 43 -8.07 8.18 -16.09
C GLU A 43 -7.94 6.84 -16.82
N TYR A 44 -7.55 6.87 -18.11
CA TYR A 44 -7.44 5.71 -18.99
C TYR A 44 -6.01 5.44 -19.48
N ARG A 45 -5.00 5.99 -18.81
CA ARG A 45 -3.61 5.75 -19.19
C ARG A 45 -3.25 4.27 -19.02
N TYR A 46 -3.00 3.61 -20.15
CA TYR A 46 -2.39 2.29 -20.15
C TYR A 46 -0.91 2.39 -19.77
N PRO A 47 -0.38 1.40 -19.01
CA PRO A 47 1.04 1.35 -18.69
C PRO A 47 1.90 1.33 -19.95
N LYS A 48 3.04 2.01 -19.91
CA LYS A 48 4.02 2.04 -21.01
C LYS A 48 5.22 1.17 -20.65
N ILE A 49 5.90 0.63 -21.66
CA ILE A 49 7.08 -0.23 -21.47
C ILE A 49 8.22 0.51 -20.75
N ASP A 50 8.34 1.81 -21.00
CA ASP A 50 9.36 2.69 -20.43
C ASP A 50 8.85 3.48 -19.21
N GLU A 51 7.71 3.09 -18.64
CA GLU A 51 7.17 3.73 -17.45
C GLU A 51 8.03 3.43 -16.23
N ASP A 52 8.29 4.45 -15.42
CA ASP A 52 9.02 4.27 -14.16
C ASP A 52 8.13 3.53 -13.15
N GLU A 53 8.37 2.23 -13.00
CA GLU A 53 7.72 1.37 -12.00
C GLU A 53 8.49 1.31 -10.66
N SER A 54 9.51 2.15 -10.49
CA SER A 54 10.30 2.19 -9.25
C SER A 54 9.46 2.70 -8.08
N TYR A 55 9.71 2.14 -6.89
CA TYR A 55 9.07 2.58 -5.66
C TYR A 55 10.04 2.47 -4.48
N ALA A 56 9.75 3.24 -3.43
CA ALA A 56 10.39 3.13 -2.13
C ALA A 56 9.33 2.77 -1.09
N LEU A 57 9.49 1.62 -0.43
CA LEU A 57 8.65 1.17 0.68
C LEU A 57 9.49 1.17 1.95
N ASN A 58 9.16 2.05 2.89
CA ASN A 58 9.83 2.15 4.18
C ASN A 58 8.86 1.75 5.30
N VAL A 59 9.17 0.66 5.99
CA VAL A 59 8.38 0.16 7.13
C VAL A 59 9.12 0.52 8.41
N THR A 60 8.43 1.22 9.31
CA THR A 60 8.97 1.63 10.61
C THR A 60 7.96 1.29 11.72
N ARG A 61 8.42 1.34 12.99
CA ARG A 61 7.53 1.11 14.14
C ARG A 61 6.36 2.09 14.24
N THR A 62 6.51 3.29 13.66
CA THR A 62 5.52 4.38 13.74
C THR A 62 4.66 4.52 12.48
N GLY A 63 4.86 3.64 11.49
CA GLY A 63 4.08 3.65 10.26
C GLY A 63 4.86 3.14 9.05
N THR A 64 4.12 2.93 7.97
CA THR A 64 4.65 2.53 6.67
C THR A 64 4.47 3.64 5.64
N TYR A 65 5.51 3.90 4.86
CA TYR A 65 5.55 4.93 3.84
C TYR A 65 5.87 4.29 2.49
N LEU A 66 4.94 4.39 1.54
CA LEU A 66 5.10 3.98 0.17
C LEU A 66 5.15 5.22 -0.72
N ARG A 67 6.28 5.42 -1.40
CA ARG A 67 6.47 6.53 -2.33
C ARG A 67 6.84 6.01 -3.71
N ALA A 68 6.22 6.55 -4.74
CA ALA A 68 6.60 6.28 -6.12
C ALA A 68 6.34 7.50 -7.03
N LEU A 69 7.01 7.51 -8.17
CA LEU A 69 6.79 8.54 -9.18
C LEU A 69 5.44 8.35 -9.88
N THR A 70 5.09 7.11 -10.24
CA THR A 70 3.91 6.77 -11.05
C THR A 70 2.94 5.85 -10.30
N LEU A 71 1.72 5.72 -10.82
CA LEU A 71 0.75 4.74 -10.32
C LEU A 71 1.29 3.30 -10.44
N ALA A 72 2.01 2.98 -11.51
CA ALA A 72 2.61 1.66 -11.70
C ALA A 72 3.56 1.30 -10.54
N GLY A 73 4.43 2.24 -10.14
CA GLY A 73 5.30 2.07 -8.97
C GLY A 73 4.51 1.89 -7.66
N ILE A 74 3.44 2.66 -7.45
CA ILE A 74 2.55 2.45 -6.29
C ILE A 74 1.95 1.05 -6.28
N LEU A 75 1.49 0.54 -7.42
CA LEU A 75 0.93 -0.82 -7.51
C LEU A 75 1.97 -1.89 -7.17
N ARG A 76 3.21 -1.74 -7.65
CA ARG A 76 4.31 -2.66 -7.29
C ARG A 76 4.57 -2.63 -5.80
N GLY A 77 4.69 -1.44 -5.21
CA GLY A 77 4.93 -1.30 -3.79
C GLY A 77 3.80 -1.82 -2.90
N LEU A 78 2.53 -1.66 -3.31
CA LEU A 78 1.40 -2.26 -2.61
C LEU A 78 1.43 -3.78 -2.66
N SER A 79 1.78 -4.35 -3.81
CA SER A 79 1.97 -5.80 -3.94
C SER A 79 3.05 -6.30 -2.98
N THR A 80 4.18 -5.61 -2.90
CA THR A 80 5.25 -5.95 -1.97
C THR A 80 4.85 -5.77 -0.52
N PHE A 81 4.14 -4.68 -0.18
CA PHE A 81 3.68 -4.42 1.18
C PHE A 81 2.84 -5.57 1.72
N VAL A 82 1.90 -6.09 0.93
CA VAL A 82 1.07 -7.22 1.40
C VAL A 82 1.87 -8.51 1.58
N GLN A 83 2.92 -8.72 0.78
CA GLN A 83 3.82 -9.87 0.97
C GLN A 83 4.63 -9.80 2.27
N LEU A 84 4.76 -8.61 2.89
CA LEU A 84 5.41 -8.45 4.20
C LEU A 84 4.47 -8.76 5.37
N ILE A 85 3.17 -8.97 5.14
CA ILE A 85 2.23 -9.29 6.20
C ILE A 85 2.38 -10.78 6.56
N GLU A 86 2.95 -11.03 7.73
CA GLU A 86 3.13 -12.37 8.27
C GLU A 86 2.03 -12.72 9.28
N ARG A 87 1.85 -14.03 9.52
CA ARG A 87 0.93 -14.58 10.51
C ARG A 87 1.67 -15.52 11.44
N ILE A 88 1.42 -15.38 12.73
CA ILE A 88 1.91 -16.34 13.72
C ILE A 88 1.03 -17.59 13.60
N GLY A 89 1.55 -18.72 13.12
CA GLY A 89 0.75 -19.90 12.75
C GLY A 89 -0.18 -20.49 13.83
N SER A 90 0.03 -20.17 15.10
CA SER A 90 -0.82 -20.58 16.23
C SER A 90 -1.85 -19.53 16.68
N SER A 91 -1.88 -18.34 16.07
CA SER A 91 -2.78 -17.24 16.44
C SER A 91 -3.30 -16.50 15.21
N ASN A 92 -4.45 -15.82 15.33
CA ASN A 92 -4.95 -14.95 14.26
C ASN A 92 -4.24 -13.58 14.21
N VAL A 93 -3.08 -13.45 14.87
CA VAL A 93 -2.32 -12.21 14.90
C VAL A 93 -1.49 -12.10 13.62
N SER A 94 -1.73 -11.02 12.87
CA SER A 94 -0.93 -10.63 11.71
C SER A 94 0.00 -9.49 12.10
N TYR A 95 1.21 -9.48 11.58
CA TYR A 95 2.21 -8.44 11.84
C TYR A 95 3.05 -8.16 10.59
N ILE A 96 3.78 -7.05 10.61
CA ILE A 96 4.80 -6.73 9.62
C ILE A 96 6.15 -6.78 10.34
N PRO A 97 7.16 -7.50 9.83
CA PRO A 97 8.48 -7.56 10.45
C PRO A 97 9.19 -6.20 10.33
N ILE A 98 9.69 -5.67 11.44
CA ILE A 98 10.40 -4.39 11.57
C ILE A 98 11.66 -4.58 12.41
#